data_AF-A0A945C3J1-F1
#
_entry.id   AF-A0A945C3J1-F1
#
_cell.length_a   1.000
_cell.length_b   1.000
_cell.length_c   1.000
_cell.angle_alpha   90.00
_cell.angle_beta   90.00
_cell.angle_gamma   90.00
#
_symmetry.space_group_name_H-M   'P 1'
#
loop_
_entity.id
_entity.type
_entity.pdbx_description
1 polymer ?
#
loop_
_entity_poly.entity_id
_entity_poly.type
_entity_poly.pdbx_seq_one_letter_code
_entity_poly.pdbx_strand_id
1 'polypeptide(L)'
;HYQPDIILSPTQFDRHSDHGKASDLIYESAFLSGLTKLDTAYEGENQLPWRPRINLNYQQWNDFDPDLIVDISDFIEIKKDAILAFKSQVLKDLSTKSTKINSDNFIESIKYRAKNYGRLIDRDYAEAFQSRKNIAVNNIFDLL
;
A
#
# COMPACT_ATOMS: atom_id res chain seq x y z
N HIS A 1 -12.46 10.90 13.29
CA HIS A 1 -11.36 10.79 14.28
C HIS A 1 -9.99 10.92 13.61
N TYR A 2 -9.48 9.91 12.89
CA TYR A 2 -8.09 9.90 12.38
C TYR A 2 -7.73 10.93 11.29
N GLN A 3 -8.70 11.37 10.49
CA GLN A 3 -8.53 12.45 9.50
C GLN A 3 -7.22 12.38 8.67
N PRO A 4 -6.92 11.25 7.99
CA PRO A 4 -5.66 11.11 7.27
C PRO A 4 -5.66 11.92 5.97
N ASP A 5 -4.54 12.57 5.69
CA ASP A 5 -4.31 13.26 4.41
C ASP A 5 -4.10 12.29 3.25
N ILE A 6 -3.38 11.19 3.50
CA ILE A 6 -3.02 10.17 2.52
C ILE A 6 -3.53 8.84 3.05
N ILE A 7 -4.22 8.10 2.20
CA ILE A 7 -4.60 6.71 2.46
C ILE A 7 -3.73 5.82 1.59
N LEU A 8 -3.17 4.77 2.20
CA LEU A 8 -2.54 3.66 1.47
C LEU A 8 -3.51 2.48 1.52
N SER A 9 -3.75 1.84 0.37
CA SER A 9 -4.67 0.70 0.29
C SER A 9 -4.19 -0.35 -0.73
N PRO A 10 -4.73 -1.58 -0.69
CA PRO A 10 -4.45 -2.59 -1.70
C PRO A 10 -4.74 -2.15 -3.14
N THR A 11 -4.09 -2.76 -4.13
CA THR A 11 -4.51 -2.60 -5.54
C THR A 11 -5.90 -3.19 -5.76
N GLN A 12 -6.63 -2.61 -6.72
CA GLN A 12 -7.95 -3.11 -7.09
C GLN A 12 -7.86 -4.48 -7.78
N PHE A 13 -6.82 -4.68 -8.58
CA PHE A 13 -6.59 -5.88 -9.36
C PHE A 13 -5.42 -6.68 -8.79
N ASP A 14 -5.75 -7.68 -7.98
CA ASP A 14 -4.77 -8.57 -7.40
C ASP A 14 -5.24 -10.02 -7.44
N ARG A 15 -4.33 -10.96 -7.22
CA ARG A 15 -4.65 -12.38 -7.13
C ARG A 15 -5.67 -12.66 -6.03
N HIS A 16 -5.56 -11.99 -4.88
CA HIS A 16 -6.49 -12.18 -3.77
C HIS A 16 -7.68 -11.23 -3.91
N SER A 17 -8.89 -11.77 -4.08
CA SER A 17 -10.10 -10.95 -4.33
C SER A 17 -10.40 -9.96 -3.19
N ASP A 18 -10.08 -10.31 -1.96
CA ASP A 18 -10.24 -9.40 -0.81
C ASP A 18 -9.39 -8.13 -0.92
N HIS A 19 -8.26 -8.15 -1.63
CA HIS A 19 -7.47 -6.94 -1.90
C HIS A 19 -8.30 -5.93 -2.71
N GLY A 20 -8.92 -6.38 -3.81
CA GLY A 20 -9.77 -5.55 -4.64
C GLY A 20 -11.00 -5.03 -3.90
N LYS A 21 -11.68 -5.91 -3.15
CA LYS A 21 -12.84 -5.52 -2.34
C LYS A 21 -12.47 -4.49 -1.26
N ALA A 22 -11.33 -4.66 -0.60
CA ALA A 22 -10.85 -3.70 0.39
C ALA A 22 -10.51 -2.36 -0.27
N SER A 23 -9.86 -2.38 -1.43
CA SER A 23 -9.55 -1.18 -2.23
C SER A 23 -10.82 -0.37 -2.52
N ASP A 24 -11.88 -1.04 -2.99
CA ASP A 24 -13.15 -0.40 -3.31
C ASP A 24 -13.87 0.14 -2.06
N LEU A 25 -13.92 -0.65 -0.99
CA LEU A 25 -14.51 -0.22 0.28
C LEU A 25 -13.80 1.02 0.86
N ILE A 26 -12.47 1.03 0.83
CA ILE A 26 -11.67 2.15 1.33
C ILE A 26 -11.91 3.39 0.47
N TYR A 27 -11.96 3.24 -0.85
CA TYR A 27 -12.23 4.35 -1.76
C TYR A 27 -13.61 4.98 -1.52
N GLU A 28 -14.64 4.14 -1.39
CA GLU A 28 -16.00 4.61 -1.08
C GLU A 28 -16.05 5.27 0.31
N SER A 29 -15.44 4.65 1.31
CA SER A 29 -15.38 5.22 2.67
C SER A 29 -14.68 6.57 2.71
N ALA A 30 -13.57 6.73 2.00
CA ALA A 30 -12.87 8.01 1.86
C ALA A 30 -13.70 9.07 1.11
N PHE A 31 -14.59 8.63 0.20
CA PHE A 31 -15.54 9.52 -0.43
C PHE A 31 -16.68 9.93 0.52
N LEU A 32 -17.23 8.98 1.27
CA LEU A 32 -18.32 9.25 2.21
C LEU A 32 -17.85 10.12 3.39
N SER A 33 -16.62 9.92 3.87
CA SER A 33 -16.08 10.60 5.05
C SER A 33 -16.06 12.12 4.91
N GLY A 34 -16.03 12.67 3.69
CA GLY A 34 -16.03 14.11 3.47
C GLY A 34 -17.39 14.69 3.10
N LEU A 35 -18.49 13.96 3.28
CA LEU A 35 -19.84 14.48 3.03
C LEU A 35 -20.35 15.21 4.28
N THR A 36 -20.73 16.47 4.13
CA THR A 36 -21.18 17.30 5.27
C THR A 36 -22.56 16.94 5.81
N LYS A 37 -23.33 16.13 5.06
CA LYS A 37 -24.68 15.68 5.43
C LYS A 37 -24.71 14.23 5.96
N LEU A 38 -23.54 13.59 6.04
CA LEU A 38 -23.44 12.23 6.56
C LEU A 38 -22.92 12.30 7.99
N ASP A 39 -23.82 12.11 8.95
CA ASP A 39 -23.45 12.06 10.35
C ASP A 39 -22.82 10.70 10.68
N THR A 40 -21.62 10.73 11.26
CA THR A 40 -20.89 9.54 11.71
C THR A 40 -20.36 9.78 13.11
N ALA A 41 -20.21 8.70 13.90
CA ALA A 41 -19.72 8.78 15.27
C ALA A 41 -18.65 7.70 15.50
N TYR A 42 -17.68 8.00 16.35
CA TYR A 42 -16.66 7.06 16.81
C TYR A 42 -16.54 7.17 18.33
N GLU A 43 -16.70 6.05 19.02
CA GLU A 43 -16.68 5.98 20.50
C GLU A 43 -17.67 6.96 21.17
N GLY A 44 -18.83 7.19 20.53
CA GLY A 44 -19.87 8.09 21.02
C GLY A 44 -19.71 9.56 20.61
N GLU A 45 -18.58 9.93 20.01
CA GLU A 45 -18.29 11.30 19.57
C GLU A 45 -18.55 11.49 18.07
N ASN A 46 -19.26 12.57 17.72
CA ASN A 46 -19.54 12.92 16.33
C ASN A 46 -18.25 13.26 15.58
N GLN A 47 -18.10 12.73 14.37
CA GLN A 47 -16.94 12.97 13.52
C GLN A 47 -17.19 14.17 12.60
N LEU A 48 -16.17 15.03 12.46
CA LEU A 48 -16.19 16.09 11.45
C LEU A 48 -15.96 15.51 10.05
N PRO A 49 -16.60 16.07 9.00
CA PRO A 49 -16.33 15.69 7.62
C PRO A 49 -14.85 15.85 7.30
N TRP A 50 -14.27 14.84 6.67
CA TRP A 50 -12.88 14.82 6.27
C TRP A 50 -12.70 14.15 4.92
N ARG A 51 -12.05 14.84 3.99
CA ARG A 51 -11.70 14.31 2.67
C ARG A 51 -10.19 14.10 2.59
N PRO A 52 -9.70 12.84 2.56
CA PRO A 52 -8.30 12.59 2.26
C PRO A 52 -7.91 13.22 0.93
N ARG A 53 -6.70 13.80 0.87
CA ARG A 53 -6.18 14.43 -0.35
C ARG A 53 -6.05 13.38 -1.46
N ILE A 54 -5.47 12.22 -1.13
CA ILE A 54 -5.21 11.15 -2.09
C ILE A 54 -5.31 9.76 -1.44
N ASN A 55 -5.72 8.78 -2.24
CA ASN A 55 -5.59 7.36 -1.95
C ASN A 55 -4.60 6.76 -2.95
N LEU A 56 -3.59 6.06 -2.45
CA LEU A 56 -2.54 5.41 -3.21
C LEU A 56 -2.61 3.90 -2.99
N ASN A 57 -2.57 3.16 -4.09
CA ASN A 57 -2.70 1.72 -4.09
C ASN A 57 -1.33 1.04 -4.15
N TYR A 58 -0.94 0.28 -3.14
CA TYR A 58 0.35 -0.42 -3.08
C TYR A 58 0.29 -1.81 -3.70
N GLN A 59 1.38 -2.27 -4.32
CA GLN A 59 1.48 -3.60 -4.94
C GLN A 59 1.50 -4.73 -3.89
N GLN A 60 0.83 -5.86 -4.18
CA GLN A 60 0.83 -7.05 -3.31
C GLN A 60 1.25 -8.33 -4.00
N TRP A 61 0.59 -8.75 -5.09
CA TRP A 61 0.93 -9.97 -5.83
C TRP A 61 1.08 -9.70 -7.32
N ASN A 62 0.07 -9.12 -7.96
CA ASN A 62 0.10 -8.88 -9.40
C ASN A 62 1.02 -7.69 -9.72
N ASP A 63 1.60 -7.70 -10.92
CA ASP A 63 2.25 -6.52 -11.48
C ASP A 63 1.21 -5.49 -11.92
N PHE A 64 1.65 -4.24 -11.96
CA PHE A 64 0.83 -3.08 -12.28
C PHE A 64 1.72 -1.93 -12.77
N ASP A 65 1.13 -1.07 -13.60
CA ASP A 65 1.81 0.15 -14.08
C ASP A 65 1.73 1.23 -12.98
N PRO A 66 2.87 1.73 -12.48
CA PRO A 66 2.88 2.68 -11.37
C PRO A 66 2.60 4.12 -11.82
N ASP A 67 1.86 4.86 -10.99
CA ASP A 67 1.68 6.32 -11.14
C ASP A 67 2.67 7.10 -10.26
N LEU A 68 3.17 6.47 -9.19
CA LEU A 68 4.15 7.01 -8.26
C LEU A 68 5.15 5.92 -7.86
N ILE A 69 6.43 6.28 -7.81
CA ILE A 69 7.50 5.43 -7.30
C ILE A 69 8.22 6.20 -6.19
N VAL A 70 8.42 5.56 -5.05
CA VAL A 70 9.06 6.14 -3.86
C VAL A 70 10.34 5.38 -3.58
N ASP A 71 11.46 6.10 -3.51
CA ASP A 71 12.74 5.54 -3.07
C ASP A 71 12.63 5.04 -1.62
N ILE A 72 12.98 3.78 -1.41
CA ILE A 72 13.03 3.14 -0.10
C ILE A 72 14.38 2.48 0.15
N SER A 73 15.44 2.95 -0.51
CA SER A 73 16.78 2.35 -0.44
C SER A 73 17.28 2.23 0.99
N ASP A 74 17.07 3.27 1.80
CA ASP A 74 17.46 3.29 3.22
C ASP A 74 16.52 2.47 4.14
N PHE A 75 15.40 1.97 3.61
CA PHE A 75 14.33 1.34 4.39
C PHE A 75 14.08 -0.14 4.03
N ILE A 76 14.83 -0.71 3.08
CA ILE A 76 14.60 -2.08 2.60
C ILE A 76 14.72 -3.14 3.72
N GLU A 77 15.69 -2.98 4.62
CA GLU A 77 15.89 -3.92 5.72
C GLU A 77 14.76 -3.79 6.76
N ILE A 78 14.31 -2.57 7.06
CA ILE A 78 13.16 -2.33 7.94
C ILE A 78 11.90 -2.98 7.37
N LYS A 79 11.64 -2.82 6.07
CA LYS A 79 10.52 -3.48 5.37
C LYS A 79 10.59 -5.00 5.48
N LYS A 80 11.78 -5.57 5.24
CA LYS A 80 12.00 -7.02 5.34
C LYS A 80 11.70 -7.53 6.75
N ASP A 81 12.24 -6.85 7.76
CA ASP A 81 12.07 -7.26 9.16
C ASP A 81 10.62 -7.12 9.62
N ALA A 82 9.91 -6.07 9.18
CA ALA A 82 8.48 -5.89 9.44
C ALA A 82 7.64 -7.04 8.88
N ILE A 83 7.98 -7.56 7.69
CA ILE A 83 7.28 -8.70 7.09
C ILE A 83 7.64 -10.00 7.83
N LEU A 84 8.91 -10.21 8.14
CA LEU A 84 9.40 -11.40 8.85
C LEU A 84 8.89 -11.49 10.30
N ALA A 85 8.42 -10.38 10.88
CA ALA A 85 7.77 -10.37 12.19
C ALA A 85 6.47 -11.21 12.21
N PHE A 86 5.79 -11.38 11.07
CA PHE A 86 4.59 -12.22 10.95
C PHE A 86 4.95 -13.71 10.82
N LYS A 87 5.69 -14.25 11.81
CA LYS A 87 6.30 -15.58 11.78
C LYS A 87 5.33 -16.70 11.36
N SER A 88 4.10 -16.70 11.87
CA SER A 88 3.09 -17.71 11.54
C SER A 88 2.62 -17.69 10.09
N GLN A 89 2.83 -16.59 9.38
CA GLN A 89 2.43 -16.41 7.98
C GLN A 89 3.56 -16.73 7.02
N VAL A 90 4.78 -16.29 7.33
CA VAL A 90 5.89 -16.24 6.36
C VAL A 90 7.01 -17.24 6.65
N LEU A 91 7.11 -17.75 7.87
CA LEU A 91 8.08 -18.80 8.19
C LEU A 91 7.44 -20.18 8.02
N LYS A 92 8.20 -21.11 7.46
CA LYS A 92 7.80 -22.50 7.30
C LYS A 92 8.65 -23.37 8.20
N ASP A 93 8.00 -24.10 9.10
CA ASP A 93 8.61 -25.22 9.82
C ASP A 93 8.11 -26.57 9.26
N LEU A 94 8.62 -27.68 9.83
CA LEU A 94 8.25 -29.04 9.42
C LEU A 94 6.76 -29.35 9.56
N SER A 95 6.05 -28.62 10.42
CA SER A 95 4.62 -28.80 10.70
C SER A 95 3.71 -27.85 9.92
N THR A 96 4.28 -26.83 9.27
CA THR A 96 3.54 -25.77 8.60
C THR A 96 3.14 -26.19 7.18
N LYS A 97 1.84 -26.08 6.88
CA LYS A 97 1.36 -26.31 5.51
C LYS A 97 1.94 -25.26 4.56
N SER A 98 2.45 -25.69 3.41
CA SER A 98 2.93 -24.77 2.38
C SER A 98 1.81 -23.85 1.89
N THR A 99 2.10 -22.56 1.84
CA THR A 99 1.27 -21.51 1.25
C THR A 99 2.11 -20.74 0.23
N LYS A 100 1.50 -19.78 -0.47
CA LYS A 100 2.26 -18.93 -1.39
C LYS A 100 3.21 -17.97 -0.67
N ILE A 101 2.89 -17.60 0.57
CA ILE A 101 3.58 -16.53 1.31
C ILE A 101 4.61 -17.05 2.33
N ASN A 102 4.74 -18.36 2.50
CA ASN A 102 5.79 -18.99 3.31
C ASN A 102 6.81 -19.77 2.46
N SER A 103 6.96 -19.36 1.21
CA SER A 103 7.98 -19.90 0.29
C SER A 103 9.19 -18.97 0.24
N ASP A 104 10.38 -19.53 0.01
CA ASP A 104 11.60 -18.72 -0.16
C ASP A 104 11.44 -17.72 -1.31
N ASN A 105 10.80 -18.15 -2.40
CA ASN A 105 10.46 -17.27 -3.53
C ASN A 105 9.62 -16.06 -3.11
N PHE A 106 8.69 -16.19 -2.15
CA PHE A 106 7.94 -15.04 -1.65
C PHE A 106 8.83 -14.10 -0.84
N ILE A 107 9.69 -14.62 0.02
CA ILE A 107 10.61 -13.78 0.80
C ILE A 107 11.57 -13.03 -0.14
N GLU A 108 12.13 -13.72 -1.12
CA GLU A 108 12.96 -13.10 -2.16
C GLU A 108 12.18 -12.07 -2.99
N SER A 109 10.87 -12.29 -3.19
CA SER A 109 9.98 -11.36 -3.90
C SER A 109 9.82 -9.99 -3.30
N ILE A 110 10.00 -9.88 -2.00
CA ILE A 110 9.96 -8.59 -1.34
C ILE A 110 11.13 -7.74 -1.86
N LYS A 111 12.31 -8.35 -1.98
CA LYS A 111 13.54 -7.68 -2.41
C LYS A 111 13.59 -7.48 -3.92
N TYR A 112 13.26 -8.49 -4.72
CA TYR A 112 13.38 -8.36 -6.18
C TYR A 112 12.41 -7.30 -6.75
N ARG A 113 11.18 -7.19 -6.21
CA ARG A 113 10.23 -6.17 -6.68
C ARG A 113 10.70 -4.78 -6.33
N ALA A 114 11.17 -4.60 -5.09
CA ALA A 114 11.70 -3.32 -4.67
C ALA A 114 12.91 -2.91 -5.54
N LYS A 115 13.79 -3.86 -5.85
CA LYS A 115 14.94 -3.62 -6.73
C LYS A 115 14.53 -3.31 -8.18
N ASN A 116 13.48 -3.97 -8.69
CA ASN A 116 12.97 -3.72 -10.03
C ASN A 116 12.37 -2.31 -10.17
N TYR A 117 11.70 -1.77 -9.15
CA TYR A 117 11.26 -0.38 -9.19
C TYR A 117 12.41 0.60 -8.94
N GLY A 118 13.36 0.25 -8.06
CA GLY A 118 14.55 1.08 -7.81
C GLY A 118 15.30 1.41 -9.09
N ARG A 119 15.57 0.39 -9.93
CA ARG A 119 16.26 0.60 -11.21
C ARG A 119 15.52 1.49 -12.22
N LEU A 120 14.22 1.74 -12.03
CA LEU A 120 13.45 2.63 -12.93
C LEU A 120 13.62 4.10 -12.58
N ILE A 121 14.09 4.40 -11.37
CA ILE A 121 14.32 5.76 -10.85
C ILE A 121 15.78 5.96 -10.39
N ASP A 122 16.70 5.13 -10.89
CA ASP A 122 18.14 5.16 -10.54
C ASP A 122 18.43 5.09 -9.03
N ARG A 123 17.69 4.21 -8.33
CA ARG A 123 17.86 3.90 -6.89
C ARG A 123 18.04 2.40 -6.65
N ASP A 124 18.51 2.03 -5.45
CA ASP A 124 18.73 0.62 -5.11
C ASP A 124 17.40 -0.13 -4.90
N TYR A 125 16.44 0.52 -4.22
CA TYR A 125 15.12 -0.06 -3.93
C TYR A 125 14.04 1.02 -3.98
N ALA A 126 12.86 0.67 -4.47
CA ALA A 126 11.70 1.55 -4.46
C ALA A 126 10.38 0.80 -4.26
N GLU A 127 9.35 1.50 -3.83
CA GLU A 127 7.96 1.03 -3.81
C GLU A 127 7.13 1.79 -4.83
N ALA A 128 6.27 1.05 -5.51
CA ALA A 128 5.35 1.59 -6.51
C ALA A 128 3.95 1.74 -5.92
N PHE A 129 3.24 2.75 -6.42
CA PHE A 129 1.85 3.02 -6.10
C PHE A 129 1.06 3.43 -7.35
N GLN A 130 -0.21 3.05 -7.38
CA GLN A 130 -1.20 3.55 -8.34
C GLN A 130 -2.09 4.61 -7.70
N SER A 131 -2.65 5.51 -8.50
CA SER A 131 -3.64 6.47 -8.05
C SER A 131 -4.81 6.56 -9.03
N ARG A 132 -6.02 6.65 -8.48
CA ARG A 132 -7.22 6.97 -9.27
C ARG A 132 -7.33 8.47 -9.60
N LYS A 133 -6.51 9.31 -8.96
CA LYS A 133 -6.47 10.76 -9.17
C LYS A 133 -5.12 11.15 -9.78
N ASN A 134 -5.10 12.23 -10.54
CA ASN A 134 -3.85 12.82 -11.02
C ASN A 134 -2.99 13.27 -9.82
N ILE A 135 -1.71 12.94 -9.88
CA ILE A 135 -0.70 13.42 -8.94
C ILE A 135 -0.23 14.78 -9.42
N ALA A 136 -0.30 15.78 -8.56
CA ALA A 136 0.12 17.14 -8.84
C ALA A 136 1.22 17.55 -7.86
N VAL A 137 2.25 18.22 -8.36
CA VAL A 137 3.35 18.78 -7.57
C VAL A 137 3.35 20.30 -7.69
N ASN A 138 3.75 20.99 -6.62
CA ASN A 138 3.89 22.45 -6.64
C ASN A 138 5.16 22.88 -7.37
N ASN A 139 6.19 22.02 -7.39
CA ASN A 139 7.49 22.29 -7.96
C ASN A 139 8.01 21.06 -8.72
N ILE A 140 8.38 21.24 -9.98
CA ILE A 140 8.91 20.15 -10.82
C ILE A 140 10.31 19.70 -10.41
N PHE A 141 11.05 20.53 -9.65
CA PHE A 141 12.38 20.18 -9.13
C PHE A 141 12.32 19.20 -7.94
N ASP A 142 11.13 18.90 -7.42
CA ASP A 142 10.94 17.88 -6.38
C ASP A 142 10.90 16.46 -6.98
N LEU A 143 10.83 16.34 -8.32
CA LEU A 143 10.98 15.07 -9.04
C LEU A 143 12.46 14.63 -8.97
N LEU A 144 12.67 13.37 -8.62
CA LEU A 144 14.00 12.75 -8.52
C LEU A 144 14.68 12.59 -9.89
#